data_AF-A0A563EWE4-F1
#
_entry.id   AF-A0A563EWE4-F1
#
_cell.length_a   1.000
_cell.length_b   1.000
_cell.length_c   1.000
_cell.angle_alpha   90.00
_cell.angle_beta   90.00
_cell.angle_gamma   90.00
#
_symmetry.space_group_name_H-M   'P 1'
#
loop_
_entity.id
_entity.type
_entity.pdbx_description
1 polymer ?
#
loop_
_entity_poly.entity_id
_entity_poly.type
_entity_poly.pdbx_seq_one_letter_code
_entity_poly.pdbx_strand_id
1 'polypeptide(L)'
;MSTALRDEALVTSLWETHGAALLSYALRLTGDRSAAEEAVHDALVRAWRGADRLPEGKLAQRTWLLSVVKESRPAPRTSGFSLLRARALTAR
;
A
#
# COMPACT_ATOMS: atom_id res chain seq x y z
N MET A 1 6.23 -23.90 -7.25
CA MET A 1 5.25 -22.83 -6.93
C MET A 1 5.70 -21.58 -7.68
N SER A 2 4.89 -21.03 -8.60
CA SER A 2 5.28 -19.86 -9.40
C SER A 2 5.38 -18.61 -8.53
N THR A 3 6.31 -17.70 -8.84
CA THR A 3 6.52 -16.43 -8.11
C THR A 3 5.23 -15.59 -8.08
N ALA A 4 4.47 -15.55 -9.17
CA ALA A 4 3.20 -14.81 -9.25
C ALA A 4 2.16 -15.26 -8.20
N LEU A 5 2.02 -16.57 -7.96
CA LEU A 5 1.09 -17.09 -6.94
C LEU A 5 1.54 -16.74 -5.52
N ARG A 6 2.87 -16.67 -5.29
CA ARG A 6 3.42 -16.25 -3.99
C ARG A 6 3.16 -14.75 -3.75
N ASP A 7 3.34 -13.95 -4.79
CA ASP A 7 3.14 -12.50 -4.74
C ASP A 7 1.68 -12.15 -4.46
N GLU A 8 0.75 -12.82 -5.16
CA GLU A 8 -0.69 -12.69 -4.93
C GLU A 8 -1.07 -13.07 -3.49
N ALA A 9 -0.55 -14.20 -2.99
CA ALA A 9 -0.81 -14.64 -1.62
C ALA A 9 -0.28 -13.65 -0.57
N LEU A 10 0.88 -13.05 -0.81
CA LEU A 10 1.45 -12.04 0.08
C LEU A 10 0.55 -10.79 0.14
N VAL A 11 0.19 -10.24 -1.02
CA VAL A 11 -0.64 -9.03 -1.08
C VAL A 11 -2.02 -9.28 -0.46
N THR A 12 -2.61 -10.45 -0.74
CA THR A 12 -3.90 -10.87 -0.18
C THR A 12 -3.82 -10.95 1.35
N SER A 13 -2.81 -11.62 1.89
CA SER A 13 -2.61 -11.74 3.34
C SER A 13 -2.44 -10.38 4.03
N LEU A 14 -1.69 -9.47 3.41
CA LEU A 14 -1.52 -8.10 3.94
C LEU A 14 -2.83 -7.32 3.92
N TRP A 15 -3.61 -7.42 2.85
CA TRP A 15 -4.92 -6.79 2.76
C TRP A 15 -5.89 -7.33 3.81
N GLU A 16 -6.03 -8.65 3.92
CA GLU A 16 -6.91 -9.28 4.91
C GLU A 16 -6.52 -8.92 6.35
N THR A 17 -5.22 -8.85 6.62
CA THR A 17 -4.71 -8.62 7.97
C THR A 17 -4.73 -7.15 8.37
N HIS A 18 -4.48 -6.23 7.43
CA HIS A 18 -4.22 -4.81 7.72
C HIS A 18 -5.10 -3.83 6.96
N GLY A 19 -5.73 -4.23 5.86
CA GLY A 19 -6.41 -3.33 4.92
C GLY A 19 -7.44 -2.42 5.58
N ALA A 20 -8.32 -2.96 6.42
CA ALA A 20 -9.33 -2.16 7.13
C ALA A 20 -8.72 -1.08 8.04
N ALA A 21 -7.62 -1.40 8.73
CA ALA A 21 -6.93 -0.46 9.60
C ALA A 21 -6.19 0.63 8.82
N LEU A 22 -5.53 0.24 7.71
CA LEU A 22 -4.83 1.16 6.84
C LEU A 22 -5.79 2.13 6.16
N LEU A 23 -6.92 1.61 5.64
CA LEU A 23 -7.94 2.44 5.01
C LEU A 23 -8.58 3.41 6.01
N SER A 24 -8.89 2.95 7.23
CA SER A 24 -9.42 3.82 8.28
C SER A 24 -8.44 4.93 8.68
N TYR A 25 -7.14 4.61 8.71
CA TYR A 25 -6.10 5.60 8.99
C TYR A 25 -5.95 6.61 7.85
N ALA A 26 -5.87 6.12 6.61
CA ALA A 26 -5.76 6.94 5.41
C ALA A 26 -6.97 7.89 5.27
N LEU A 27 -8.20 7.39 5.47
CA LEU A 27 -9.41 8.22 5.45
C LEU A 27 -9.36 9.39 6.43
N ARG A 28 -8.80 9.19 7.62
CA ARG A 28 -8.63 10.28 8.62
C ARG A 28 -7.59 11.30 8.20
N LEU A 29 -6.58 10.89 7.43
CA LEU A 29 -5.54 11.80 6.92
C LEU A 29 -6.01 12.59 5.70
N THR A 30 -6.82 11.97 4.83
CA THR A 30 -7.17 12.53 3.52
C THR A 30 -8.53 13.22 3.50
N GLY A 31 -9.50 12.73 4.27
CA GLY A 31 -10.90 13.12 4.15
C GLY A 31 -11.58 12.68 2.84
N ASP A 32 -10.87 11.95 1.97
CA ASP A 32 -11.35 11.49 0.67
C ASP A 32 -11.08 9.99 0.50
N ARG A 33 -12.12 9.25 0.06
CA ARG A 33 -12.07 7.79 -0.06
C ARG A 33 -11.12 7.34 -1.17
N SER A 34 -11.13 8.02 -2.30
CA SER A 34 -10.28 7.65 -3.45
C SER A 34 -8.80 7.84 -3.10
N ALA A 35 -8.46 8.98 -2.51
CA ALA A 35 -7.11 9.28 -2.02
C ALA A 35 -6.66 8.30 -0.94
N ALA A 36 -7.57 7.86 -0.06
CA ALA A 36 -7.26 6.87 0.95
C ALA A 36 -6.94 5.49 0.34
N GLU A 37 -7.73 5.03 -0.62
CA GLU A 37 -7.48 3.76 -1.33
C GLU A 37 -6.16 3.80 -2.11
N GLU A 38 -5.85 4.92 -2.76
CA GLU A 38 -4.58 5.12 -3.48
C GLU A 38 -3.37 5.00 -2.54
N ALA A 39 -3.43 5.63 -1.36
CA ALA A 39 -2.36 5.54 -0.37
C ALA A 39 -2.16 4.11 0.17
N VAL A 40 -3.25 3.37 0.42
CA VAL A 40 -3.15 1.97 0.84
C VAL A 40 -2.59 1.09 -0.28
N HIS A 41 -3.00 1.35 -1.53
CA HIS A 41 -2.48 0.61 -2.67
C HIS A 41 -0.97 0.82 -2.86
N ASP A 42 -0.47 2.06 -2.77
CA ASP A 42 0.97 2.34 -2.82
C ASP A 42 1.73 1.60 -1.71
N ALA A 43 1.18 1.58 -0.49
CA ALA A 43 1.79 0.85 0.62
C ALA A 43 1.90 -0.65 0.37
N LEU A 44 0.85 -1.29 -0.18
CA LEU A 44 0.87 -2.71 -0.52
C LEU A 44 1.83 -3.01 -1.69
N VAL A 45 1.89 -2.15 -2.69
CA VAL A 45 2.83 -2.31 -3.82
C VAL A 45 4.28 -2.23 -3.33
N ARG A 46 4.59 -1.29 -2.43
CA ARG A 46 5.93 -1.20 -1.82
C ARG A 46 6.24 -2.42 -0.94
N ALA A 47 5.25 -2.95 -0.22
CA ALA A 47 5.39 -4.17 0.55
C ALA A 47 5.73 -5.37 -0.35
N TRP A 48 5.03 -5.52 -1.47
CA TRP A 48 5.29 -6.57 -2.46
C TRP A 48 6.69 -6.44 -3.09
N ARG A 49 7.06 -5.25 -3.58
CA ARG A 49 8.38 -4.99 -4.18
C ARG A 49 9.53 -5.17 -3.19
N GLY A 50 9.26 -5.03 -1.90
CA GLY A 50 10.22 -5.17 -0.81
C GLY A 50 9.95 -6.37 0.08
N ALA A 51 9.34 -7.45 -0.44
CA ALA A 51 8.89 -8.59 0.36
C ALA A 51 9.99 -9.16 1.28
N ASP A 52 11.24 -9.22 0.80
CA ASP A 52 12.39 -9.71 1.57
C ASP A 52 12.80 -8.80 2.74
N ARG A 53 12.30 -7.56 2.76
CA ARG A 53 12.56 -6.54 3.81
C ARG A 53 11.32 -6.20 4.61
N LEU A 54 10.20 -6.86 4.35
CA LEU A 54 8.98 -6.65 5.10
C LEU A 54 9.24 -7.08 6.55
N PRO A 55 8.97 -6.20 7.55
CA PRO A 55 9.20 -6.56 8.94
C PRO A 55 8.46 -7.84 9.32
N GLU A 56 9.08 -8.67 10.16
CA GLU A 56 8.44 -9.86 10.67
C GLU A 56 7.44 -9.51 11.78
N GLY A 57 6.30 -10.20 11.78
CA GLY A 57 5.27 -10.07 12.81
C GLY A 57 4.23 -8.98 12.53
N LYS A 58 2.98 -9.30 12.87
CA LYS A 58 1.80 -8.50 12.55
C LYS A 58 1.86 -7.05 13.03
N LEU A 59 2.40 -6.79 14.22
CA LEU A 59 2.50 -5.44 14.77
C LEU A 59 3.57 -4.59 14.06
N ALA A 60 4.74 -5.18 13.76
CA ALA A 60 5.80 -4.48 13.05
C ALA A 60 5.38 -4.15 11.61
N GLN A 61 4.75 -5.11 10.92
CA GLN A 61 4.16 -4.92 9.59
C GLN A 61 3.15 -3.78 9.60
N ARG A 62 2.22 -3.78 10.56
CA ARG A 62 1.21 -2.71 10.68
C ARG A 62 1.86 -1.34 10.88
N THR A 63 2.83 -1.23 11.77
CA THR A 63 3.54 0.05 12.04
C THR A 63 4.28 0.55 10.81
N TRP A 64 4.95 -0.34 10.09
CA TRP A 64 5.65 0.01 8.85
C TRP A 64 4.65 0.46 7.76
N LEU A 65 3.58 -0.32 7.52
CA LEU A 65 2.55 0.02 6.53
C LEU A 65 1.87 1.36 6.83
N LEU A 66 1.55 1.65 8.09
CA LEU A 66 0.98 2.96 8.49
C LEU A 66 1.96 4.10 8.23
N SER A 67 3.26 3.87 8.43
CA SER A 67 4.30 4.88 8.14
C SER A 67 4.40 5.15 6.64
N VAL A 68 4.32 4.11 5.81
CA VAL A 68 4.29 4.24 4.35
C VAL A 68 3.05 4.99 3.88
N VAL A 69 1.85 4.66 4.40
CA VAL A 69 0.60 5.38 4.09
C VAL A 69 0.69 6.88 4.45
N LYS A 70 1.37 7.20 5.54
CA LYS A 70 1.60 8.59 5.95
C LYS A 70 2.56 9.31 5.00
N GLU A 71 3.61 8.63 4.53
CA GLU A 71 4.59 9.17 3.57
C GLU A 71 3.96 9.35 2.18
N SER A 72 3.08 8.45 1.77
CA SER A 72 2.37 8.47 0.49
C SER A 72 1.30 9.56 0.42
N ARG A 73 1.49 10.69 1.11
CA ARG A 73 0.57 11.82 1.26
C ARG A 73 -0.14 12.09 -0.08
N PRO A 74 -1.41 11.68 -0.22
CA PRO A 74 -2.09 11.85 -1.48
C PRO A 74 -2.47 13.32 -1.60
N ALA A 75 -2.10 13.95 -2.72
CA ALA A 75 -2.60 15.28 -3.03
C ALA A 75 -4.14 15.23 -3.10
N PRO A 76 -4.87 16.30 -2.75
CA PRO A 76 -6.30 16.34 -3.01
C PRO A 76 -6.51 16.23 -4.53
N ARG A 77 -7.04 15.10 -4.99
CA ARG A 77 -7.33 14.86 -6.41
C ARG A 77 -8.82 14.63 -6.57
N THR A 78 -9.47 15.49 -7.34
CA THR A 78 -10.85 15.34 -7.80
C THR A 78 -10.92 14.21 -8.83
N SER A 79 -10.90 12.97 -8.34
CA SER A 79 -11.22 11.69 -9.01
C SER A 79 -10.45 11.22 -10.26
N GLY A 80 -10.33 9.89 -10.34
CA GLY A 80 -10.03 9.10 -11.54
C GLY A 80 -8.55 8.79 -11.76
N PHE A 81 -8.00 7.77 -11.08
CA PHE A 81 -6.76 7.09 -11.52
C PHE A 81 -5.60 8.04 -11.84
N SER A 82 -5.41 9.07 -11.02
CA SER A 82 -4.38 10.03 -11.33
C SER A 82 -3.04 9.38 -11.08
N LEU A 83 -2.46 8.99 -12.21
CA LEU A 83 -1.05 8.81 -12.41
C LEU A 83 -0.53 7.41 -12.08
N LEU A 84 -0.70 6.52 -13.06
CA LEU A 84 0.43 5.80 -13.67
C LEU A 84 1.68 6.70 -14.01
N ARG A 85 1.79 7.94 -13.52
CA ARG A 85 3.00 8.76 -13.59
C ARG A 85 3.89 8.44 -12.40
N ALA A 86 5.19 8.27 -12.55
CA ALA A 86 5.97 8.35 -13.77
C ALA A 86 7.37 7.76 -13.56
N ARG A 87 7.56 6.81 -12.63
CA ARG A 87 8.90 6.25 -12.35
C ARG A 87 8.92 4.76 -11.94
N ALA A 88 7.89 3.99 -12.25
CA ALA A 88 7.81 2.59 -11.85
C ALA A 88 8.02 1.58 -13.00
N LEU A 89 8.30 2.05 -14.23
CA LEU A 89 8.70 1.22 -15.39
C LEU A 89 10.21 1.31 -15.69
N THR A 90 11.01 1.85 -14.77
CA THR A 90 12.46 1.96 -14.97
C THR A 90 13.21 1.51 -13.73
N ALA A 91 13.22 0.21 -13.49
CA ALA A 91 14.36 -0.50 -12.93
C ALA A 91 14.06 -2.00 -12.95
N ARG A 92 14.99 -2.69 -13.58
CA ARG A 92 15.12 -4.12 -13.83
C ARG A 92 15.09 -4.99 -12.58
#